data_AF-A0A4S0MNL2-F1
#
_entry.id   AF-A0A4S0MNL2-F1
#
_cell.length_a   1.000
_cell.length_b   1.000
_cell.length_c   1.000
_cell.angle_alpha   90.00
_cell.angle_beta   90.00
_cell.angle_gamma   90.00
#
_symmetry.space_group_name_H-M   'P 1'
#
loop_
_entity.id
_entity.type
_entity.pdbx_description
1 polymer ?
#
loop_
_entity_poly.entity_id
_entity_poly.type
_entity_poly.pdbx_seq_one_letter_code
_entity_poly.pdbx_strand_id
1 'polypeptide(L)' 'PMVPYHALPRLHELIKHDLPQPNPSMWHAYREVWPVLLRQLKYEDYYLKRELPPTARPYRGEFHEVDMSAAAE' A
#
# COMPACT_ATOMS: atom_id res chain seq x y z
N PRO A 1 -14.45 6.51 2.10
CA PRO A 1 -14.84 5.83 3.38
C PRO A 1 -13.81 4.81 3.90
N MET A 2 -13.82 4.52 5.21
CA MET A 2 -12.95 3.52 5.84
C MET A 2 -13.66 2.15 5.91
N VAL A 3 -12.96 1.06 5.57
CA VAL A 3 -13.53 -0.30 5.58
C VAL A 3 -13.64 -0.82 7.03
N PRO A 4 -14.78 -1.43 7.43
CA PRO A 4 -14.92 -2.02 8.76
C PRO A 4 -13.87 -3.09 9.05
N TYR A 5 -13.35 -3.16 10.29
CA TYR A 5 -12.24 -4.04 10.66
C TYR A 5 -12.48 -5.52 10.32
N HIS A 6 -13.70 -6.01 10.52
CA HIS A 6 -14.07 -7.40 10.23
C HIS A 6 -14.06 -7.74 8.73
N ALA A 7 -14.17 -6.73 7.86
CA ALA A 7 -14.17 -6.90 6.42
C ALA A 7 -12.76 -6.81 5.80
N LEU A 8 -11.73 -6.51 6.60
CA LEU A 8 -10.34 -6.40 6.13
C LEU A 8 -9.80 -7.68 5.46
N PRO A 9 -10.07 -8.91 5.96
CA PRO A 9 -9.62 -10.12 5.27
C PRO A 9 -10.22 -10.25 3.87
N ARG A 10 -11.53 -9.98 3.74
CA ARG A 10 -12.25 -10.00 2.46
C ARG A 10 -11.69 -8.95 1.51
N LEU A 11 -11.42 -7.75 2.00
CA LEU A 11 -10.79 -6.71 1.19
C LEU A 11 -9.40 -7.14 0.72
N HIS A 12 -8.59 -7.71 1.62
CA HIS A 12 -7.25 -8.18 1.30
C HIS A 12 -7.26 -9.20 0.16
N GLU A 13 -8.17 -10.18 0.20
CA GLU A 13 -8.34 -11.17 -0.87
C GLU A 13 -8.68 -10.52 -2.22
N LEU A 14 -9.58 -9.53 -2.20
CA LEU A 14 -10.00 -8.81 -3.41
C LEU A 14 -8.84 -8.02 -4.03
N ILE A 15 -8.00 -7.36 -3.24
CA ILE A 15 -6.93 -6.49 -3.76
C ILE A 15 -5.58 -7.18 -3.93
N LYS A 16 -5.42 -8.42 -3.44
CA LYS A 16 -4.12 -9.11 -3.36
C LYS A 16 -3.37 -9.15 -4.70
N HIS A 17 -4.09 -9.25 -5.81
CA HIS A 17 -3.53 -9.33 -7.15
C HIS A 17 -2.99 -8.01 -7.70
N ASP A 18 -3.42 -6.87 -7.14
CA ASP A 18 -2.99 -5.53 -7.54
C ASP A 18 -1.85 -4.99 -6.66
N LEU A 19 -1.47 -5.72 -5.62
CA LEU A 19 -0.40 -5.34 -4.70
C LEU A 19 0.97 -5.84 -5.19
N PRO A 20 2.06 -5.13 -4.85
CA PRO A 20 3.40 -5.61 -5.14
C PRO A 20 3.69 -6.89 -4.34
N GLN A 21 4.65 -7.68 -4.83
CA GLN A 21 5.02 -8.93 -4.16
C GLN A 21 5.47 -8.67 -2.72
N PRO A 22 4.97 -9.45 -1.73
CA PRO A 22 5.42 -9.32 -0.36
C PRO A 22 6.87 -9.76 -0.22
N ASN A 23 7.60 -9.14 0.72
CA ASN A 23 8.95 -9.58 1.04
C ASN A 23 8.90 -10.98 1.67
N PRO A 24 9.76 -11.92 1.24
CA PRO A 24 9.73 -13.30 1.73
C PRO A 24 10.26 -13.45 3.16
N SER A 25 10.99 -12.45 3.68
CA SER A 25 11.54 -12.48 5.03
C SER A 25 11.81 -11.08 5.56
N MET A 26 12.00 -10.97 6.87
CA MET A 26 12.33 -9.71 7.53
C MET A 26 13.69 -9.15 7.07
N TRP A 27 14.69 -10.02 6.85
CA TRP A 27 15.99 -9.61 6.34
C TRP A 27 15.89 -8.98 4.95
N HIS A 28 15.05 -9.53 4.08
CA HIS A 28 14.82 -8.96 2.76
C HIS A 28 14.21 -7.55 2.85
N ALA A 29 13.27 -7.34 3.76
CA ALA A 29 12.69 -6.02 4.01
C ALA A 29 13.75 -5.03 4.53
N TYR A 30 14.57 -5.42 5.50
CA TYR A 30 15.64 -4.54 6.02
C TYR A 30 16.66 -4.15 4.94
N ARG A 31 17.00 -5.08 4.03
CA ARG A 31 17.91 -4.79 2.91
C ARG A 31 17.36 -3.71 1.97
N GLU A 32 16.04 -3.63 1.80
CA GLU A 32 15.38 -2.56 1.02
C GLU A 32 15.33 -1.23 1.79
N VAL A 33 15.07 -1.28 3.10
CA VAL A 33 14.87 -0.09 3.94
C VAL A 33 16.21 0.61 4.25
N TRP A 34 17.27 -0.13 4.53
CA TRP A 34 18.57 0.43 4.93
C TRP A 34 19.14 1.48 3.97
N PRO A 35 19.25 1.25 2.64
CA PRO A 35 19.75 2.27 1.73
C PRO A 35 18.82 3.48 1.61
N VAL A 36 17.50 3.29 1.77
CA VAL A 36 16.53 4.39 1.77
C VAL A 36 16.80 5.32 2.95
N LEU A 37 16.94 4.74 4.14
CA LEU A 37 17.22 5.49 5.37
C LEU A 37 18.54 6.26 5.27
N LEU A 38 19.60 5.63 4.76
CA LEU A 38 20.89 6.30 4.59
C LEU A 38 20.83 7.52 3.66
N ARG A 39 19.97 7.50 2.63
CA ARG A 39 19.76 8.63 1.72
C ARG A 39 18.87 9.71 2.35
N GLN A 40 17.80 9.31 3.03
CA GLN A 40 16.92 10.22 3.75
C GLN A 40 17.68 10.99 4.86
N LEU A 41 18.61 10.33 5.56
CA LEU A 41 19.48 10.98 6.55
C LEU A 41 20.43 12.02 5.94
N LYS A 42 20.68 11.98 4.64
CA LYS A 42 21.46 12.98 3.90
C LYS A 42 20.60 14.12 3.34
N TYR A 43 19.36 14.26 3.81
CA TYR A 43 18.37 15.23 3.31
C TYR A 43 18.01 15.03 1.83
N GLU A 44 18.08 13.80 1.32
CA GLU A 44 17.54 13.46 0.00
C GLU A 44 16.05 13.11 0.13
N ASP A 45 15.21 13.64 -0.77
CA ASP A 45 13.79 13.26 -0.93
C ASP A 45 13.68 11.88 -1.61
N TYR A 46 14.34 10.88 -1.03
CA TYR A 46 14.39 9.53 -1.55
C TYR A 46 13.32 8.64 -0.91
N TYR A 47 12.60 7.89 -1.73
CA TYR A 47 11.63 6.90 -1.30
C TYR A 47 11.72 5.64 -2.17
N LEU A 48 11.41 4.49 -1.56
CA LEU A 48 11.35 3.23 -2.27
C LEU A 48 10.04 3.16 -3.07
N LYS A 49 10.14 3.18 -4.40
CA LYS A 49 9.01 2.92 -5.29
C LYS A 49 9.01 1.44 -5.69
N ARG A 50 7.95 0.71 -5.31
CA ARG A 50 7.74 -0.67 -5.75
C ARG A 50 7.04 -0.69 -7.10
N GLU A 51 7.45 -1.62 -7.95
CA GLU A 51 6.75 -1.88 -9.20
C GLU A 51 5.40 -2.55 -8.89
N LEU A 52 4.33 -1.95 -9.39
CA LEU A 52 2.99 -2.50 -9.29
C LEU A 52 2.75 -3.42 -10.49
N PRO A 53 1.97 -4.50 -10.32
CA PRO A 53 1.55 -5.31 -11.46
C PRO A 53 0.77 -4.46 -12.48
N PRO A 54 0.81 -4.81 -13.78
CA PRO A 54 0.17 -4.01 -14.83
C PRO A 54 -1.36 -3.93 -14.69
N THR A 55 -1.97 -4.78 -13.87
CA THR A 55 -3.40 -4.75 -13.54
C THR A 55 -3.76 -3.67 -12.53
N ALA A 56 -2.77 -3.14 -11.80
CA ALA A 56 -3.01 -2.18 -10.74
C ALA A 56 -3.56 -0.87 -11.32
N ARG A 57 -4.75 -0.49 -10.84
CA ARG A 57 -5.39 0.77 -11.24
C ARG A 57 -4.67 1.95 -10.57
N PRO A 58 -4.58 3.12 -11.25
CA PRO A 58 -4.04 4.32 -10.66
C PRO A 58 -4.84 4.72 -9.42
N TYR A 59 -4.15 5.34 -8.46
CA TYR A 59 -4.79 5.85 -7.25
C TYR A 59 -5.87 6.88 -7.60
N ARG A 60 -7.06 6.69 -7.04
CA ARG A 60 -8.23 7.56 -7.24
C ARG A 60 -8.55 8.28 -5.94
N GLY A 61 -8.07 9.53 -5.83
CA GLY A 61 -8.25 10.36 -4.64
C GLY A 61 -9.72 10.68 -4.33
N GLU A 62 -10.59 10.65 -5.33
CA GLU A 62 -12.04 10.88 -5.21
C GLU A 62 -12.71 10.02 -4.13
N PHE A 63 -12.25 8.78 -3.89
CA PHE A 63 -12.84 7.88 -2.90
C PHE A 63 -12.53 8.22 -1.43
N HIS A 64 -11.59 9.13 -1.17
CA HIS A 64 -11.27 9.56 0.19
C HIS A 64 -12.25 10.60 0.74
N GLU A 65 -12.88 11.38 -0.15
CA GLU A 65 -13.83 12.42 0.22
C GLU A 65 -15.28 11.90 0.32
N VAL A 66 -15.56 10.69 -0.21
CA VAL A 66 -16.91 10.11 -0.15
C VAL A 66 -17.20 9.53 1.23
N ASP A 67 -18.18 10.12 1.91
CA ASP A 67 -18.84 9.54 3.08
C ASP A 67 -19.77 8.40 2.62
N MET A 68 -19.44 7.17 2.99
CA MET A 68 -20.21 5.98 2.60
C MET A 68 -20.91 5.33 3.79
N SER A 69 -21.08 6.07 4.90
CA SER A 69 -21.88 5.63 6.06
C SER A 69 -23.32 5.25 5.67
N ALA A 70 -23.86 5.86 4.61
CA ALA A 70 -25.20 5.58 4.09
C ALA A 70 -25.33 4.28 3.24
N ALA A 71 -24.23 3.68 2.79
CA ALA A 71 -24.26 2.50 1.92
C ALA A 71 -24.22 1.16 2.68
N ALA A 72 -24.12 1.23 4.03
CA ALA A 72 -24.04 0.07 4.91
C ALA A 72 -25.39 -0.26 5.59
N GLU A 73 -26.47 0.41 5.20
CA GLU A 73 -27.85 0.12 5.64
C GLU A 73 -28.57 -0.83 4.66
#